data_AF-A0ABD2Q7F9-F1
#
_entry.id   AF-A0ABD2Q7F9-F1
#
_cell.length_a   1.000
_cell.length_b   1.000
_cell.length_c   1.000
_cell.angle_alpha   90.00
_cell.angle_beta   90.00
_cell.angle_gamma   90.00
#
_symmetry.space_group_name_H-M   'P 1'
#
loop_
_entity.id
_entity.type
_entity.pdbx_description
1 polymer ?
#
loop_
_entity_poly.entity_id
_entity_poly.type
_entity_poly.pdbx_seq_one_letter_code
_entity_poly.pdbx_strand_id
1 'polypeptide(L)'
;MTAIATYRKKTEAYLTRVEEMNHVVDILNEQSNQHQEFCRKRLDEFLNGFNIITMKLKEMYRMITIGGDAELELIDSLNPFTEGIMFSVRPPNKSWKNISNLSGGEKTLSSLALVFALHHYRPSPFYVMDEIDAALDFKNVSIVGNYLKERTKDAQFIVISLRNNMYELADRLCGIYKLQNITYTITVDPAYIESMLQLQIQQQHGTQMPCSRPEQSHAEISMAPVESQLTFS
;
A
#
# COMPACT_ATOMS: atom_id res chain seq x y z
N MET A 1 30.98 -82.31 11.48
CA MET A 1 30.01 -81.57 12.32
C MET A 1 30.21 -80.04 12.33
N THR A 2 31.27 -79.49 11.72
CA THR A 2 31.58 -78.04 11.76
C THR A 2 30.73 -77.16 10.84
N ALA A 3 30.25 -77.68 9.69
CA ALA A 3 29.47 -76.90 8.72
C ALA A 3 28.10 -76.41 9.23
N ILE A 4 27.43 -77.21 10.09
CA ILE A 4 26.14 -76.85 10.67
C ILE A 4 26.31 -75.73 11.70
N ALA A 5 27.38 -75.77 12.49
CA ALA A 5 27.69 -74.74 13.47
C ALA A 5 28.07 -73.40 12.82
N THR A 6 28.85 -73.43 11.73
CA THR A 6 29.20 -72.21 10.98
C THR A 6 28.01 -71.59 10.26
N TYR A 7 27.11 -72.42 9.72
CA TYR A 7 25.85 -71.95 9.13
C TYR A 7 24.98 -71.24 10.18
N ARG A 8 24.74 -71.86 11.35
CA ARG A 8 23.97 -71.26 12.45
C ARG A 8 24.51 -69.90 12.88
N LYS A 9 25.83 -69.78 13.08
CA LYS A 9 26.47 -68.51 13.46
C LYS A 9 26.29 -67.42 12.38
N LYS A 10 26.36 -67.78 11.10
CA LYS A 10 26.10 -66.84 9.99
C LYS A 10 24.64 -66.43 9.92
N THR A 11 23.71 -67.36 10.14
CA THR A 11 22.27 -67.08 10.18
C THR A 11 21.92 -66.13 11.32
N GLU A 12 22.48 -66.33 12.51
CA GLU A 12 22.30 -65.43 13.66
C GLU A 12 22.81 -64.01 13.36
N ALA A 13 24.04 -63.88 12.86
CA ALA A 13 24.58 -62.59 12.46
C ALA A 13 23.79 -61.91 11.33
N TYR A 14 23.24 -62.69 10.40
CA TYR A 14 22.35 -62.19 9.35
C TYR A 14 21.04 -61.64 9.94
N LEU A 15 20.41 -62.38 10.87
CA LEU A 15 19.18 -61.95 11.54
C LEU A 15 19.39 -60.65 12.33
N THR A 16 20.46 -60.55 13.12
CA THR A 16 20.80 -59.31 13.84
C THR A 16 20.96 -58.13 12.88
N ARG A 17 21.62 -58.33 11.73
CA ARG A 17 21.83 -57.26 10.76
C ARG A 17 20.56 -56.86 10.00
N VAL A 18 19.62 -57.80 9.81
CA VAL A 18 18.28 -57.50 9.27
C VAL A 18 17.48 -56.68 10.28
N GLU A 19 17.54 -57.00 11.57
CA GLU A 19 16.89 -56.20 12.63
C GLU A 19 17.46 -54.78 12.69
N GLU A 20 18.79 -54.62 12.68
CA GLU A 20 19.44 -53.31 12.60
C GLU A 20 18.99 -52.52 11.35
N MET A 21 18.95 -53.18 10.20
CA MET A 21 18.51 -52.55 8.95
C MET A 21 17.06 -52.09 9.03
N ASN A 22 16.15 -52.94 9.52
CA ASN A 22 14.74 -52.59 9.67
C ASN A 22 14.57 -51.39 10.60
N HIS A 23 15.28 -51.37 11.73
CA HIS A 23 15.26 -50.24 12.66
C HIS A 23 15.75 -48.94 12.00
N VAL A 24 16.81 -48.99 11.20
CA VAL A 24 17.29 -47.81 10.44
C VAL A 24 16.25 -47.37 9.40
N VAL A 25 15.62 -48.31 8.69
CA VAL A 25 14.57 -48.02 7.71
C VAL A 25 13.36 -47.37 8.37
N ASP A 26 12.95 -47.83 9.56
CA ASP A 26 11.85 -47.23 10.31
C ASP A 26 12.15 -45.78 10.70
N ILE A 27 13.37 -45.50 11.18
CA ILE A 27 13.81 -44.13 11.46
C ILE A 27 13.81 -43.28 10.19
N LEU A 28 14.33 -43.81 9.08
CA LEU A 28 14.37 -43.09 7.80
C LEU A 28 12.95 -42.75 7.31
N ASN A 29 12.02 -43.68 7.42
CA ASN A 29 10.62 -43.47 7.04
C ASN A 29 9.98 -42.39 7.92
N GLU A 30 10.20 -42.43 9.23
CA GLU A 30 9.70 -41.40 10.15
C GLU A 30 10.26 -40.02 9.80
N GLN A 31 11.57 -39.91 9.57
CA GLN A 31 12.21 -38.65 9.17
C GLN A 31 11.71 -38.16 7.80
N SER A 32 11.49 -39.07 6.85
CA SER A 32 10.95 -38.73 5.53
C SER A 32 9.53 -38.19 5.64
N ASN A 33 8.67 -38.81 6.45
CA ASN A 33 7.31 -38.35 6.70
C ASN A 33 7.28 -36.97 7.35
N GLN A 34 8.10 -36.75 8.38
CA GLN A 34 8.22 -35.44 9.03
C GLN A 34 8.70 -34.36 8.04
N HIS A 35 9.70 -34.68 7.23
CA HIS A 35 10.20 -33.78 6.19
C HIS A 35 9.09 -33.42 5.18
N GLN A 36 8.33 -34.41 4.71
CA GLN A 36 7.21 -34.19 3.80
C GLN A 36 6.13 -33.31 4.43
N GLU A 37 5.81 -33.52 5.71
CA GLU A 37 4.83 -32.69 6.42
C GLU A 37 5.27 -31.22 6.49
N PHE A 38 6.54 -30.96 6.83
CA PHE A 38 7.08 -29.60 6.87
C PHE A 38 7.14 -28.95 5.49
N CYS A 39 7.53 -29.70 4.45
CA CYS A 39 7.51 -29.20 3.08
C CYS A 39 6.10 -28.81 2.63
N ARG A 40 5.09 -29.62 2.97
CA ARG A 40 3.68 -29.31 2.69
C ARG A 40 3.23 -28.05 3.43
N LYS A 41 3.46 -27.96 4.75
CA LYS A 41 3.07 -26.77 5.54
C LYS A 41 3.72 -25.49 4.99
N ARG A 42 5.01 -25.55 4.66
CA ARG A 42 5.74 -24.42 4.06
C ARG A 42 5.13 -24.00 2.73
N LEU A 43 4.78 -24.98 1.87
CA LEU A 43 4.18 -24.71 0.57
C LEU A 43 2.80 -24.06 0.72
N ASP A 44 1.95 -24.60 1.60
CA ASP A 44 0.60 -24.09 1.83
C ASP A 44 0.63 -22.66 2.36
N GLU A 45 1.46 -22.37 3.36
CA GLU A 45 1.62 -21.02 3.91
C GLU A 45 2.16 -20.03 2.86
N PHE A 46 3.14 -20.46 2.06
CA PHE A 46 3.71 -19.64 0.99
C PHE A 46 2.66 -19.30 -0.08
N LEU A 47 1.94 -20.30 -0.60
CA LEU A 47 0.93 -20.09 -1.65
C LEU A 47 -0.23 -19.21 -1.15
N ASN A 48 -0.67 -19.41 0.09
CA ASN A 48 -1.69 -18.56 0.69
C ASN A 48 -1.25 -17.10 0.76
N GLY A 49 -0.04 -16.82 1.27
CA GLY A 49 0.50 -15.46 1.31
C GLY A 49 0.74 -14.87 -0.08
N PHE A 50 1.29 -15.65 -0.99
CA PHE A 50 1.58 -15.26 -2.37
C PHE A 50 0.32 -14.84 -3.13
N ASN A 51 -0.78 -15.58 -2.98
CA ASN A 51 -2.07 -15.25 -3.59
C ASN A 51 -2.62 -13.91 -3.07
N ILE A 52 -2.56 -13.68 -1.75
CA ILE A 52 -3.02 -12.43 -1.14
C ILE A 52 -2.21 -11.24 -1.67
N ILE A 53 -0.88 -11.37 -1.70
CA ILE A 53 0.02 -10.32 -2.20
C ILE A 53 -0.26 -10.04 -3.68
N THR A 54 -0.43 -11.09 -4.50
CA THR A 54 -0.70 -10.95 -5.94
C THR A 54 -2.03 -10.25 -6.22
N MET A 55 -3.10 -10.61 -5.51
CA MET A 55 -4.39 -9.92 -5.63
C MET A 55 -4.28 -8.44 -5.25
N LYS A 56 -3.57 -8.15 -4.15
CA LYS A 56 -3.42 -6.77 -3.67
C LYS A 56 -2.51 -5.94 -4.57
N LEU A 57 -1.43 -6.51 -5.10
CA LEU A 57 -0.58 -5.86 -6.09
C LEU A 57 -1.41 -5.39 -7.30
N LYS A 58 -2.26 -6.27 -7.83
CA LYS A 58 -3.13 -5.96 -8.97
C LYS A 58 -4.06 -4.80 -8.68
N GLU A 59 -4.68 -4.79 -7.50
CA GLU A 59 -5.53 -3.71 -7.01
C GLU A 59 -4.76 -2.39 -6.88
N MET A 60 -3.60 -2.40 -6.22
CA MET A 60 -2.78 -1.21 -6.00
C MET A 60 -2.26 -0.63 -7.32
N TYR A 61 -1.77 -1.47 -8.23
CA TYR A 61 -1.24 -1.02 -9.51
C TYR A 61 -2.34 -0.39 -10.39
N ARG A 62 -3.54 -1.00 -10.42
CA ARG A 62 -4.70 -0.46 -11.12
C ARG A 62 -5.15 0.88 -10.57
N MET A 63 -5.16 1.02 -9.25
CA MET A 63 -5.50 2.27 -8.56
C MET A 63 -4.54 3.38 -8.94
N ILE A 64 -3.24 3.12 -8.90
CA ILE A 64 -2.20 4.12 -9.19
C ILE A 64 -2.18 4.49 -10.67
N THR A 65 -2.22 3.51 -11.59
CA THR A 65 -2.08 3.77 -13.04
C THR A 65 -3.37 4.13 -13.76
N ILE A 66 -4.54 3.95 -13.12
CA ILE A 66 -5.88 4.14 -13.70
C ILE A 66 -6.00 3.40 -15.05
N GLY A 67 -5.83 2.08 -15.02
CA GLY A 67 -6.05 1.21 -16.19
C GLY A 67 -4.89 0.31 -16.60
N GLY A 68 -3.76 0.35 -15.91
CA GLY A 68 -2.71 -0.67 -16.03
C GLY A 68 -3.09 -1.98 -15.33
N ASP A 69 -2.28 -3.01 -15.51
CA ASP A 69 -2.42 -4.28 -14.80
C ASP A 69 -1.05 -4.80 -14.34
N ALA A 70 -1.02 -5.58 -13.27
CA ALA A 70 0.21 -6.14 -12.72
C ALA A 70 -0.05 -7.56 -12.22
N GLU A 71 0.93 -8.43 -12.40
CA GLU A 71 0.83 -9.85 -12.08
C GLU A 71 2.16 -10.41 -11.57
N LEU A 72 2.08 -11.23 -10.53
CA LEU A 72 3.19 -12.03 -10.02
C LEU A 72 2.89 -13.48 -10.34
N GLU A 73 3.80 -14.12 -11.08
CA GLU A 73 3.68 -15.50 -11.48
C GLU A 73 4.85 -16.31 -10.95
N LEU A 74 4.60 -17.56 -10.58
CA LEU A 74 5.64 -18.51 -10.25
C LEU A 74 6.22 -19.05 -11.56
N ILE A 75 7.55 -19.05 -11.70
CA ILE A 75 8.20 -19.60 -12.90
C ILE A 75 7.98 -21.12 -12.96
N ASP A 76 8.05 -21.78 -11.81
CA ASP A 76 7.67 -23.18 -11.64
C ASP A 76 6.51 -23.29 -10.64
N SER A 77 5.37 -23.78 -11.13
CA SER A 77 4.16 -24.01 -10.32
C SER A 77 4.23 -25.28 -9.47
N LEU A 78 5.09 -26.24 -9.84
CA LEU A 78 5.27 -27.49 -9.10
C LEU A 78 6.24 -27.31 -7.93
N ASN A 79 7.29 -26.50 -8.11
CA ASN A 79 8.23 -26.18 -7.06
C ASN A 79 8.57 -24.67 -7.03
N PRO A 80 7.82 -23.85 -6.27
CA PRO A 80 8.00 -22.41 -6.25
C PRO A 80 9.35 -21.94 -5.66
N PHE A 81 10.10 -22.84 -5.02
CA PHE A 81 11.35 -22.52 -4.34
C PHE A 81 12.61 -22.68 -5.22
N THR A 82 12.47 -23.17 -6.46
CA THR A 82 13.61 -23.46 -7.35
C THR A 82 13.95 -22.28 -8.27
N GLU A 83 12.98 -21.84 -9.08
CA GLU A 83 13.19 -20.88 -10.18
C GLU A 83 12.83 -19.43 -9.79
N GLY A 84 11.99 -19.26 -8.75
CA GLY A 84 11.57 -17.96 -8.23
C GLY A 84 10.30 -17.40 -8.87
N ILE A 85 10.17 -16.07 -8.83
CA ILE A 85 8.94 -15.34 -9.15
C ILE A 85 9.20 -14.38 -10.32
N MET A 86 8.30 -14.38 -11.30
CA MET A 86 8.28 -13.43 -12.40
C MET A 86 7.32 -12.28 -12.09
N PHE A 87 7.84 -11.05 -12.14
CA PHE A 87 7.01 -9.85 -12.03
C PHE A 87 6.78 -9.20 -13.40
N SER A 88 5.53 -9.29 -13.85
CA SER A 88 5.08 -8.76 -15.14
C SER A 88 4.06 -7.66 -14.93
N VAL A 89 4.16 -6.59 -15.71
CA VAL A 89 3.19 -5.50 -15.69
C VAL A 89 2.77 -5.12 -17.09
N ARG A 90 1.56 -4.59 -17.17
CA ARG A 90 0.96 -4.02 -18.36
C ARG A 90 0.61 -2.56 -18.07
N PRO A 91 1.46 -1.61 -18.45
CA PRO A 91 1.11 -0.20 -18.36
C PRO A 91 -0.15 0.12 -19.19
N PRO A 92 -0.86 1.21 -18.89
CA PRO A 92 -2.05 1.59 -19.64
C PRO A 92 -1.71 1.75 -21.13
N ASN A 93 -2.52 1.14 -21.98
CA ASN A 93 -2.36 1.13 -23.45
C ASN A 93 -1.05 0.48 -23.96
N LYS A 94 -0.39 -0.37 -23.17
CA LYS A 94 0.80 -1.11 -23.59
C LYS A 94 0.62 -2.62 -23.43
N SER A 95 1.54 -3.40 -24.00
CA SER A 95 1.61 -4.85 -23.83
C SER A 95 2.25 -5.24 -22.49
N TRP A 96 2.06 -6.50 -22.10
CA TRP A 96 2.73 -7.11 -20.95
C TRP A 96 4.25 -7.10 -21.15
N LYS A 97 4.97 -6.65 -20.12
CA LYS A 97 6.43 -6.63 -20.08
C LYS A 97 6.92 -7.05 -18.70
N ASN A 98 8.03 -7.77 -18.69
CA ASN A 98 8.77 -8.03 -17.46
C ASN A 98 9.31 -6.72 -16.89
N ILE A 99 9.33 -6.58 -15.55
CA ILE A 99 9.82 -5.39 -14.86
C ILE A 99 11.20 -4.92 -15.34
N SER A 100 12.10 -5.85 -15.68
CA SER A 100 13.45 -5.53 -16.18
C SER A 100 13.44 -4.67 -17.45
N ASN A 101 12.41 -4.82 -18.28
CA ASN A 101 12.28 -4.18 -19.60
C ASN A 101 11.40 -2.91 -19.59
N LEU A 102 10.99 -2.44 -18.41
CA LEU A 102 10.20 -1.22 -18.24
C LEU A 102 11.08 0.04 -18.21
N SER A 103 10.45 1.19 -18.47
CA SER A 103 11.07 2.51 -18.26
C SER A 103 11.31 2.77 -16.77
N GLY A 104 12.21 3.69 -16.44
CA GLY A 104 12.55 4.01 -15.04
C GLY A 104 11.34 4.40 -14.19
N GLY A 105 10.46 5.26 -14.70
CA GLY A 105 9.23 5.67 -14.00
C GLY A 105 8.24 4.52 -13.80
N GLU A 106 8.05 3.68 -14.82
CA GLU A 106 7.18 2.49 -14.72
C GLU A 106 7.74 1.46 -13.73
N LYS A 107 9.07 1.30 -13.65
CA LYS A 107 9.72 0.45 -12.65
C LYS A 107 9.43 0.96 -11.24
N THR A 108 9.63 2.26 -10.98
CA THR A 108 9.38 2.81 -9.64
C THR A 108 7.92 2.68 -9.24
N LEU A 109 6.99 2.92 -10.15
CA LEU A 109 5.56 2.77 -9.91
C LEU A 109 5.16 1.33 -9.58
N SER A 110 5.69 0.38 -10.34
CA SER A 110 5.44 -1.06 -10.17
C SER A 110 6.00 -1.56 -8.84
N SER A 111 7.21 -1.13 -8.50
CA SER A 111 7.84 -1.44 -7.20
C SER A 111 7.06 -0.85 -6.03
N LEU A 112 6.60 0.40 -6.15
CA LEU A 112 5.81 1.05 -5.10
C LEU A 112 4.47 0.32 -4.86
N ALA A 113 3.81 -0.12 -5.93
CA ALA A 113 2.59 -0.92 -5.83
C ALA A 113 2.83 -2.25 -5.09
N LEU A 114 3.98 -2.91 -5.34
CA LEU A 114 4.36 -4.13 -4.63
C LEU A 114 4.65 -3.87 -3.15
N VAL A 115 5.34 -2.79 -2.82
CA VAL A 115 5.60 -2.39 -1.43
C VAL A 115 4.27 -2.15 -0.68
N PHE A 116 3.31 -1.47 -1.30
CA PHE A 116 1.98 -1.28 -0.69
C PHE A 116 1.19 -2.58 -0.54
N ALA A 117 1.31 -3.51 -1.48
CA ALA A 117 0.71 -4.84 -1.35
C ALA A 117 1.31 -5.62 -0.16
N LEU A 118 2.62 -5.54 0.03
CA LEU A 118 3.31 -6.15 1.16
C LEU A 118 2.91 -5.52 2.51
N HIS A 119 2.77 -4.20 2.56
CA HIS A 119 2.27 -3.50 3.75
C HIS A 119 0.84 -3.89 4.10
N HIS A 120 0.00 -4.18 3.10
CA HIS A 120 -1.34 -4.69 3.36
C HIS A 120 -1.31 -6.14 3.90
N TYR A 121 -0.39 -6.97 3.41
CA TYR A 121 -0.25 -8.35 3.90
C TYR A 121 0.25 -8.41 5.35
N ARG A 122 1.19 -7.54 5.72
CA ARG A 122 1.67 -7.38 7.10
C ARG A 122 1.58 -5.92 7.54
N PRO A 123 0.45 -5.50 8.13
CA PRO A 123 0.31 -4.15 8.65
C PRO A 123 1.25 -3.92 9.84
N SER A 124 1.86 -2.73 9.88
CA SER A 124 2.70 -2.21 10.95
C SER A 124 2.00 -1.00 11.56
N PRO A 125 2.13 -0.77 12.89
CA PRO A 125 1.55 0.41 13.53
C PRO A 125 2.20 1.73 13.04
N PHE A 126 3.38 1.65 12.42
CA PHE A 126 4.17 2.82 12.02
C PHE A 126 4.92 2.58 10.71
N TYR A 127 4.93 3.60 9.85
CA TYR A 127 5.63 3.61 8.57
C TYR A 127 6.40 4.92 8.36
N VAL A 128 7.62 4.82 7.84
CA VAL A 128 8.43 5.96 7.39
C VAL A 128 8.69 5.82 5.90
N MET A 129 8.37 6.86 5.13
CA MET A 129 8.52 6.90 3.69
C MET A 129 9.36 8.12 3.31
N ASP A 130 10.49 7.90 2.67
CA ASP A 130 11.43 8.95 2.27
C ASP A 130 11.43 9.11 0.75
N GLU A 131 11.01 10.28 0.27
CA GLU A 131 11.00 10.70 -1.14
C GLU A 131 10.42 9.67 -2.12
N ILE A 132 9.41 8.90 -1.67
CA ILE A 132 8.77 7.86 -2.48
C ILE A 132 8.09 8.39 -3.75
N ASP A 133 7.86 9.70 -3.80
CA ASP A 133 7.17 10.44 -4.85
C ASP A 133 8.11 11.18 -5.81
N ALA A 134 9.43 11.09 -5.63
CA ALA A 134 10.41 11.74 -6.47
C ALA A 134 10.28 11.34 -7.96
N ALA A 135 10.06 10.04 -8.21
CA ALA A 135 9.93 9.49 -9.57
C ALA A 135 8.48 9.48 -10.11
N LEU A 136 7.52 10.01 -9.34
CA LEU A 136 6.10 10.04 -9.71
C LEU A 136 5.73 11.37 -10.38
N ASP A 137 4.75 11.32 -11.27
CA ASP A 137 4.12 12.49 -11.87
C ASP A 137 3.05 13.08 -10.93
N PHE A 138 2.66 14.33 -11.18
CA PHE A 138 1.70 15.06 -10.35
C PHE A 138 0.38 14.30 -10.11
N LYS A 139 -0.11 13.60 -11.14
CA LYS A 139 -1.35 12.83 -11.08
C LYS A 139 -1.20 11.63 -10.14
N ASN A 140 -0.16 10.82 -10.31
CA ASN A 140 0.04 9.62 -9.48
C ASN A 140 0.40 9.99 -8.03
N VAL A 141 1.15 11.08 -7.81
CA VAL A 141 1.44 11.60 -6.45
C VAL A 141 0.14 11.86 -5.68
N SER A 142 -0.83 12.50 -6.32
CA SER A 142 -2.12 12.83 -5.69
C SER A 142 -2.93 11.58 -5.33
N ILE A 143 -2.90 10.55 -6.19
CA ILE A 143 -3.57 9.27 -5.94
C ILE A 143 -2.91 8.55 -4.76
N VAL A 144 -1.57 8.48 -4.76
CA VAL A 144 -0.81 7.86 -3.67
C VAL A 144 -1.00 8.62 -2.36
N GLY A 145 -1.00 9.94 -2.38
CA GLY A 145 -1.25 10.77 -1.19
C GLY A 145 -2.63 10.51 -0.58
N ASN A 146 -3.68 10.46 -1.41
CA ASN A 146 -5.03 10.12 -0.94
C ASN A 146 -5.12 8.70 -0.36
N TYR A 147 -4.45 7.74 -1.01
CA TYR A 147 -4.36 6.38 -0.50
C TYR A 147 -3.67 6.31 0.87
N LEU A 148 -2.55 7.02 1.04
CA LEU A 148 -1.86 7.10 2.33
C LEU A 148 -2.75 7.75 3.40
N LYS A 149 -3.45 8.82 3.04
CA LYS A 149 -4.40 9.50 3.94
C LYS A 149 -5.55 8.59 4.39
N GLU A 150 -6.03 7.71 3.52
CA GLU A 150 -7.05 6.73 3.92
C GLU A 150 -6.49 5.70 4.91
N ARG A 151 -5.23 5.28 4.70
CA ARG A 151 -4.56 4.31 5.55
C ARG A 151 -4.06 4.85 6.88
N THR A 152 -3.98 6.17 7.06
CA THR A 152 -3.57 6.76 8.34
C THR A 152 -4.56 6.48 9.49
N LYS A 153 -5.78 6.01 9.18
CA LYS A 153 -6.77 5.58 10.17
C LYS A 153 -6.32 4.37 10.98
N ASP A 154 -5.57 3.47 10.35
CA ASP A 154 -5.17 2.18 10.94
C ASP A 154 -3.70 2.19 11.40
N ALA A 155 -2.86 3.08 10.84
CA ALA A 155 -1.43 3.16 11.12
C ALA A 155 -0.89 4.59 11.05
N GLN A 156 0.23 4.87 11.73
CA GLN A 156 0.89 6.17 11.67
C GLN A 156 1.87 6.24 10.49
N PHE A 157 1.77 7.28 9.68
CA PHE A 157 2.67 7.52 8.54
C PHE A 157 3.49 8.78 8.76
N ILE A 158 4.82 8.67 8.62
CA ILE A 158 5.74 9.79 8.47
C ILE A 158 6.24 9.79 7.04
N VAL A 159 5.89 10.84 6.29
CA VAL A 159 6.27 10.98 4.88
C VAL A 159 7.19 12.18 4.75
N ILE A 160 8.35 11.96 4.16
CA ILE A 160 9.31 13.01 3.75
C ILE A 160 9.10 13.20 2.25
N SER A 161 8.72 14.40 1.85
CA SER A 161 8.43 14.73 0.46
C SER A 161 8.68 16.21 0.19
N LEU A 162 9.06 16.50 -1.05
CA LEU A 162 9.19 17.85 -1.61
C LEU A 162 8.01 18.22 -2.52
N ARG A 163 7.00 17.36 -2.67
CA ARG A 163 5.82 17.60 -3.53
C ARG A 163 4.66 18.17 -2.73
N ASN A 164 4.14 19.31 -3.18
CA ASN A 164 3.02 20.00 -2.55
C ASN A 164 1.81 19.08 -2.30
N ASN A 165 1.39 18.33 -3.32
CA ASN A 165 0.22 17.44 -3.24
C ASN A 165 0.33 16.35 -2.17
N MET A 166 1.55 15.99 -1.74
CA MET A 166 1.77 14.96 -0.74
C MET A 166 1.61 15.53 0.67
N TYR A 167 2.35 16.60 0.97
CA TYR A 167 2.35 17.18 2.31
C TYR A 167 1.12 18.07 2.59
N GLU A 168 0.39 18.52 1.57
CA GLU A 168 -0.87 19.25 1.74
C GLU A 168 -1.96 18.41 2.44
N LEU A 169 -1.89 17.07 2.31
CA LEU A 169 -2.82 16.14 2.97
C LEU A 169 -2.43 15.81 4.42
N ALA A 170 -1.28 16.31 4.90
CA ALA A 170 -0.73 15.97 6.20
C ALA A 170 -1.49 16.63 7.35
N ASP A 171 -1.70 15.89 8.44
CA ASP A 171 -2.31 16.43 9.67
C ASP A 171 -1.36 17.36 10.44
N ARG A 172 -0.04 17.14 10.29
CA ARG A 172 1.01 17.95 10.89
C ARG A 172 2.18 18.10 9.93
N LEU A 173 2.72 19.31 9.84
CA LEU A 173 3.89 19.62 9.03
C LEU A 173 5.12 19.77 9.93
N CYS A 174 6.22 19.17 9.51
CA CYS A 174 7.52 19.30 10.16
C CYS A 174 8.48 19.98 9.18
N GLY A 175 8.79 21.25 9.41
CA GLY A 175 9.74 22.02 8.63
C GLY A 175 11.14 21.90 9.22
N ILE A 176 12.11 21.55 8.38
CA ILE A 176 13.53 21.48 8.77
C ILE A 176 14.27 22.59 8.04
N TYR A 177 15.05 23.39 8.77
CA TYR A 177 15.86 24.46 8.19
C TYR A 177 17.24 24.53 8.86
N LYS A 178 18.22 25.07 8.15
CA LYS A 178 19.62 25.11 8.58
C LYS A 178 20.09 26.56 8.71
N LEU A 179 20.61 26.93 9.88
CA LEU A 179 21.19 28.25 10.15
C LEU A 179 22.58 28.07 10.76
N GLN A 180 23.60 28.68 10.14
CA GLN A 180 24.99 28.63 10.63
C GLN A 180 25.50 27.20 10.92
N ASN A 181 25.24 26.26 10.01
CA ASN A 181 25.58 24.85 10.15
C ASN A 181 24.89 24.08 11.30
N ILE A 182 23.87 24.67 11.93
CA ILE A 182 23.00 24.04 12.92
C ILE A 182 21.63 23.79 12.29
N THR A 183 21.10 22.58 12.45
CA THR A 183 19.78 22.19 11.95
C THR A 183 18.73 22.46 13.01
N TYR A 184 17.69 23.21 12.64
CA TYR A 184 16.54 23.52 13.46
C TYR A 184 15.29 22.87 12.87
N THR A 185 14.31 22.59 13.73
CA THR A 185 13.03 21.98 13.35
C THR A 185 11.90 22.82 13.90
N ILE A 186 10.88 23.04 13.06
CA ILE A 186 9.63 23.70 13.43
C ILE A 186 8.47 22.78 13.07
N THR A 187 7.50 22.64 13.96
CA THR A 187 6.29 21.86 13.69
C THR A 187 5.09 22.79 13.65
N VAL A 188 4.20 22.53 12.70
CA VAL A 188 3.06 23.38 12.38
C VAL A 188 1.82 22.51 12.21
N ASP A 189 0.69 22.98 12.73
CA ASP A 189 -0.64 22.40 12.49
C ASP A 189 -1.34 23.20 11.37
N PRO A 190 -1.53 22.63 10.16
CA PRO A 190 -2.19 23.30 9.06
C PRO A 190 -3.62 23.74 9.37
N ALA A 191 -4.40 22.90 10.08
CA ALA A 191 -5.80 23.18 10.38
C ALA A 191 -5.94 24.40 11.31
N TYR A 192 -5.02 24.52 12.26
CA TYR A 192 -4.96 25.70 13.13
C TYR A 192 -4.68 26.98 12.34
N ILE A 193 -3.70 26.95 11.42
CA ILE A 193 -3.37 28.11 10.58
C ILE A 193 -4.55 28.51 9.68
N GLU A 194 -5.22 27.55 9.07
CA GLU A 194 -6.37 27.80 8.21
C GLU A 194 -7.51 28.49 8.97
N SER A 195 -7.83 28.01 10.18
CA SER A 195 -8.85 28.63 11.03
C SER A 195 -8.52 30.07 11.44
N MET A 196 -7.23 30.35 11.73
CA MET A 196 -6.75 31.68 12.11
C MET A 196 -6.83 32.67 10.95
N LEU A 197 -6.44 32.24 9.74
CA LEU A 197 -6.54 33.04 8.52
C LEU A 197 -8.00 33.38 8.17
N GLN A 198 -8.91 32.40 8.28
CA GLN A 198 -10.34 32.63 8.01
C GLN A 198 -10.95 33.69 8.94
N LEU A 199 -10.59 33.67 10.23
CA LEU A 199 -11.03 34.67 11.21
C LEU A 199 -10.51 36.08 10.88
N GLN A 200 -9.26 36.20 10.43
CA GLN A 200 -8.68 37.49 10.03
C GLN A 200 -9.36 38.06 8.77
N ILE A 201 -9.69 37.21 7.79
CA ILE A 201 -10.38 37.64 6.56
C ILE A 201 -11.80 38.14 6.89
N GLN A 202 -12.51 37.48 7.81
CA GLN A 202 -13.84 37.92 8.26
C GLN A 202 -13.79 39.26 9.00
N GLN A 203 -12.78 39.51 9.83
CA GLN A 203 -12.62 40.79 10.51
C GLN A 203 -12.28 41.94 9.55
N GLN A 204 -11.56 41.66 8.46
CA GLN A 204 -11.27 42.68 7.43
C GLN A 204 -12.50 43.01 6.56
N HIS A 205 -13.38 42.05 6.27
CA HIS A 205 -14.60 42.29 5.48
C HIS A 205 -15.78 42.85 6.29
N GLY A 206 -15.77 42.75 7.62
CA GLY A 206 -16.81 43.30 8.52
C GLY A 206 -16.80 44.83 8.72
N THR A 207 -15.90 45.58 8.05
CA THR A 207 -15.74 47.03 8.27
C THR A 207 -16.29 47.90 7.12
N GLN A 208 -17.08 47.35 6.19
CA GLN A 208 -17.81 48.16 5.20
C GLN A 208 -19.33 48.00 5.38
N MET A 209 -19.88 48.81 6.28
CA MET A 209 -21.31 49.15 6.27
C MET A 209 -21.56 50.19 5.17
N PRO A 210 -22.53 50.02 4.26
CA PRO A 210 -22.89 51.05 3.30
C PRO A 210 -23.58 52.21 4.02
N CYS A 211 -22.90 53.35 4.01
CA CYS A 211 -23.45 54.63 4.42
C CYS A 211 -24.61 55.00 3.49
N SER A 212 -25.86 54.84 3.95
CA SER A 212 -27.04 55.35 3.26
C SER A 212 -27.65 56.48 4.09
N ARG A 213 -27.59 57.69 3.54
CA ARG A 213 -28.32 58.87 4.03
C ARG A 213 -29.81 58.67 3.77
N PRO A 214 -30.71 59.04 4.69
CA PRO A 214 -32.12 59.16 4.36
C PRO A 214 -32.40 60.55 3.78
N GLU A 215 -32.61 60.65 2.47
CA GLU A 215 -33.23 61.83 1.84
C GLU A 215 -34.74 61.63 1.69
N GLN A 216 -35.46 62.44 2.49
CA GLN A 216 -36.74 63.10 2.26
C GLN A 216 -37.98 62.29 1.83
N SER A 217 -38.94 62.25 2.77
CA SER A 217 -40.36 62.06 2.53
C SER A 217 -41.00 63.33 1.97
N HIS A 218 -41.56 63.26 0.76
CA HIS A 218 -42.71 64.07 0.37
C HIS A 218 -43.82 63.12 -0.07
N ALA A 219 -44.91 63.16 0.69
CA ALA A 219 -46.15 62.46 0.39
C ALA A 219 -46.96 63.29 -0.61
N GLU A 220 -47.42 62.66 -1.69
CA GLU A 220 -48.60 63.10 -2.42
C GLU A 220 -49.41 61.87 -2.86
N ILE A 221 -50.69 61.95 -2.59
CA ILE A 221 -51.74 60.94 -2.68
C ILE A 221 -52.40 61.08 -4.06
N SER A 222 -52.65 59.98 -4.79
CA SER A 222 -53.87 59.85 -5.61
C SER A 222 -54.10 58.44 -6.18
N MET A 223 -55.25 57.88 -5.77
CA MET A 223 -56.22 57.03 -6.49
C MET A 223 -55.77 55.88 -7.42
N ALA A 224 -56.22 54.67 -7.04
CA ALA A 224 -56.49 53.51 -7.90
C ALA A 224 -57.62 53.82 -8.92
N PRO A 225 -57.86 53.02 -10.00
CA PRO A 225 -58.32 51.64 -9.80
C PRO A 225 -58.07 50.60 -10.94
N VAL A 226 -58.43 49.33 -10.61
CA VAL A 226 -59.03 48.28 -11.48
C VAL A 226 -58.13 47.30 -12.27
N GLU A 227 -58.27 46.02 -11.86
CA GLU A 227 -58.28 44.74 -12.59
C GLU A 227 -57.14 44.32 -13.55
N SER A 228 -56.57 43.14 -13.30
CA SER A 228 -57.07 41.90 -13.91
C SER A 228 -56.23 40.68 -13.50
N GLN A 229 -56.92 39.54 -13.47
CA GLN A 229 -56.48 38.20 -13.13
C GLN A 229 -55.34 37.71 -14.03
N LEU A 230 -54.48 36.81 -13.53
CA LEU A 230 -54.38 35.42 -14.03
C LEU A 230 -53.24 34.63 -13.36
N THR A 231 -53.65 33.55 -12.72
CA THR A 231 -52.92 32.31 -12.43
C THR A 231 -52.16 31.75 -13.64
N PHE A 232 -51.01 31.11 -13.44
CA PHE A 232 -50.83 29.65 -13.54
C PHE A 232 -49.36 29.22 -13.38
N SER A 233 -49.20 28.12 -12.61
CA SER A 233 -48.09 27.15 -12.52
C SER A 233 -46.77 27.58 -11.89
#